data_AF-A0A1F8YC80-F1
#
_entry.id   AF-A0A1F8YC80-F1
#
_cell.length_a   1.000
_cell.length_b   1.000
_cell.length_c   1.000
_cell.angle_alpha   90.00
_cell.angle_beta   90.00
_cell.angle_gamma   90.00
#
_symmetry.space_group_name_H-M   'P 1'
#
loop_
_entity.id
_entity.type
_entity.pdbx_description
1 polymer ?
#
loop_
_entity_poly.entity_id
_entity_poly.type
_entity_poly.pdbx_seq_one_letter_code
_entity_poly.pdbx_strand_id
1 'polypeptide(L)' 'MSPTILRIKGYRFYFLSNEEDHMHVHIICGDGEAKFWIEPIISLATYHKLSSKKLNEIQKLVEEHKNEIIKEWKKYFSIS' A
#
# COMPACT_ATOMS: atom_id res chain seq x y z
N MET A 1 -16.48 -2.47 -1.39
CA MET A 1 -15.38 -1.48 -1.53
C MET A 1 -14.38 -1.72 -0.42
N SER A 2 -13.09 -1.81 -0.73
CA SER A 2 -12.05 -1.94 0.29
C SER A 2 -11.93 -0.69 1.17
N PRO A 3 -11.69 -0.83 2.49
CA PRO A 3 -11.48 0.32 3.35
C PRO A 3 -10.20 1.07 2.98
N THR A 4 -10.25 2.38 3.13
CA THR A 4 -9.07 3.23 2.99
C THR A 4 -8.34 3.23 4.32
N ILE A 5 -7.04 2.96 4.28
CA ILE A 5 -6.14 2.98 5.44
C ILE A 5 -5.67 4.42 5.66
N LEU A 6 -5.14 5.01 4.59
CA LEU A 6 -4.50 6.32 4.59
C LEU A 6 -4.83 7.08 3.31
N ARG A 7 -4.90 8.40 3.41
CA ARG A 7 -4.97 9.29 2.26
C ARG A 7 -4.02 10.46 2.42
N ILE A 8 -2.99 10.51 1.60
CA ILE A 8 -1.89 11.48 1.72
C ILE A 8 -1.52 11.96 0.32
N LYS A 9 -1.45 13.28 0.10
CA LYS A 9 -1.03 13.88 -1.19
C LYS A 9 -1.76 13.34 -2.43
N GLY A 10 -3.03 12.95 -2.27
CA GLY A 10 -3.84 12.38 -3.35
C GLY A 10 -3.64 10.88 -3.60
N TYR A 11 -2.73 10.23 -2.87
CA TYR A 11 -2.60 8.77 -2.84
C TYR A 11 -3.59 8.18 -1.83
N ARG A 12 -4.29 7.13 -2.23
CA ARG A 12 -5.18 6.35 -1.37
C ARG A 12 -4.55 4.98 -1.15
N PHE A 13 -4.32 4.63 0.12
CA PHE A 13 -3.78 3.33 0.54
C PHE A 13 -4.95 2.42 0.97
N TYR A 14 -4.94 1.17 0.54
CA TYR A 14 -6.00 0.20 0.87
C TYR A 14 -5.48 -1.26 0.80
N PHE A 15 -6.27 -2.18 1.36
CA PHE A 15 -6.05 -3.63 1.28
C PHE A 15 -7.12 -4.31 0.43
N LEU A 16 -6.79 -5.47 -0.15
CA LEU A 16 -7.75 -6.33 -0.85
C LEU A 16 -7.84 -7.68 -0.12
N SER A 17 -9.06 -8.11 0.22
CA SER A 17 -9.28 -9.31 1.04
C SER A 17 -9.11 -10.63 0.30
N ASN A 18 -9.22 -10.64 -1.02
CA ASN A 18 -9.14 -11.86 -1.85
C ASN A 18 -7.81 -11.92 -2.61
N GLU A 19 -6.73 -11.44 -1.99
CA GLU A 19 -5.37 -11.51 -2.53
C GLU A 19 -4.48 -12.41 -1.66
N GLU A 20 -3.18 -12.37 -1.91
CA GLU A 20 -2.13 -13.18 -1.30
C GLU A 20 -1.91 -12.86 0.19
N ASP A 21 -1.47 -13.85 0.97
CA ASP A 21 -1.26 -13.75 2.43
C ASP A 21 -0.08 -12.85 2.84
N HIS A 22 0.84 -12.56 1.93
CA HIS A 22 1.99 -11.71 2.21
C HIS A 22 1.54 -10.27 2.49
N MET A 23 2.06 -9.66 3.57
CA MET A 23 1.65 -8.32 3.96
C MET A 23 1.99 -7.29 2.88
N HIS A 24 0.96 -6.67 2.33
CA HIS A 24 1.09 -5.72 1.24
C HIS A 24 0.14 -4.54 1.38
N VAL A 25 0.37 -3.50 0.59
CA VAL A 25 -0.55 -2.37 0.48
C VAL A 25 -0.69 -1.97 -0.97
N HIS A 26 -1.92 -1.64 -1.36
CA HIS A 26 -2.22 -1.05 -2.65
C HIS A 26 -2.34 0.46 -2.50
N ILE A 27 -1.80 1.18 -3.47
CA ILE A 27 -1.82 2.64 -3.54
C ILE A 27 -2.37 3.03 -4.90
N ILE A 28 -3.43 3.86 -4.92
CA ILE A 28 -4.00 4.41 -6.15
C ILE A 28 -4.02 5.93 -6.11
N CYS A 29 -3.77 6.56 -7.27
CA CYS A 29 -3.90 8.00 -7.48
C CYS A 29 -4.49 8.28 -8.88
N GLY A 30 -4.67 9.56 -9.22
CA GLY A 30 -5.24 9.96 -10.51
C GLY A 30 -4.44 9.48 -11.73
N ASP A 31 -3.15 9.19 -11.56
CA ASP A 31 -2.26 8.79 -12.66
C ASP A 31 -2.10 7.27 -12.81
N GLY A 32 -2.36 6.50 -11.76
CA GLY A 32 -2.08 5.07 -11.76
C GLY A 32 -2.05 4.46 -10.35
N GLU A 33 -1.51 3.25 -10.26
CA GLU A 33 -1.52 2.43 -9.05
C GLU A 33 -0.20 1.68 -8.83
N ALA A 34 0.06 1.32 -7.58
CA ALA A 34 1.19 0.50 -7.16
C ALA A 34 0.78 -0.44 -6.03
N LYS A 35 1.47 -1.57 -5.95
CA LYS A 35 1.41 -2.54 -4.84
C LYS A 35 2.81 -2.66 -4.26
N PHE A 36 2.93 -2.60 -2.94
CA PHE A 36 4.18 -2.81 -2.21
C PHE A 36 4.04 -3.96 -1.22
N TRP A 37 5.07 -4.81 -1.15
CA TRP A 37 5.30 -5.69 -0.02
C TRP A 37 5.79 -4.85 1.16
N ILE A 38 5.42 -5.23 2.38
CA ILE A 38 5.79 -4.50 3.62
C ILE A 38 6.80 -5.28 4.46
N GLU A 39 6.62 -6.59 4.55
CA GLU A 39 7.47 -7.49 5.32
C GLU A 39 7.99 -8.62 4.40
N PRO A 40 9.23 -9.10 4.62
CA PRO A 40 10.22 -8.62 5.60
C PRO A 40 10.88 -7.28 5.19
N ILE A 41 10.81 -6.92 3.91
CA ILE A 41 11.44 -5.72 3.34
C ILE A 41 10.39 -5.00 2.49
N ILE A 42 10.34 -3.67 2.61
CA ILE A 42 9.50 -2.85 1.74
C ILE A 42 10.05 -2.93 0.32
N SER A 43 9.23 -3.41 -0.61
CA SER A 43 9.63 -3.53 -2.01
C SER A 43 8.43 -3.38 -2.94
N LEU A 44 8.68 -2.80 -4.11
CA LEU A 44 7.66 -2.64 -5.15
C LEU A 44 7.33 -4.01 -5.74
N ALA A 45 6.08 -4.42 -5.63
CA ALA A 45 5.60 -5.69 -6.18
C ALA A 45 5.12 -5.53 -7.63
N THR A 46 4.27 -4.52 -7.86
CA THR A 46 3.78 -4.17 -9.21
C THR A 46 3.37 -2.71 -9.24
N TYR A 47 3.32 -2.12 -10.44
CA TYR A 47 2.80 -0.79 -10.68
C TYR A 47 2.26 -0.64 -12.09
N HIS A 48 1.40 0.35 -12.29
CA HIS A 48 0.85 0.69 -13.58
C HIS A 48 0.78 2.20 -13.76
N LYS A 49 1.27 2.69 -14.91
CA LYS A 49 1.30 4.12 -15.36
C LYS A 49 2.07 5.12 -14.49
N LEU A 50 2.59 4.71 -13.34
CA LEU A 50 3.35 5.60 -12.46
C LEU A 50 4.79 5.80 -12.98
N SER A 51 5.26 7.05 -12.94
CA SER A 51 6.66 7.38 -13.23
C SER A 51 7.58 7.02 -12.06
N SER A 52 8.87 6.83 -12.33
CA SER A 52 9.87 6.52 -11.28
C SER A 52 9.88 7.57 -10.15
N LYS A 53 9.63 8.85 -10.47
CA LYS A 53 9.52 9.91 -9.46
C LYS A 53 8.36 9.67 -8.50
N LYS A 54 7.18 9.28 -9.02
CA LYS A 54 6.01 8.95 -8.20
C LYS A 54 6.22 7.67 -7.41
N LEU A 55 6.83 6.65 -8.01
CA LEU A 55 7.16 5.40 -7.31
C LEU A 55 8.08 5.67 -6.11
N ASN A 56 9.11 6.49 -6.29
CA ASN A 56 10.01 6.88 -5.20
C ASN A 56 9.29 7.68 -4.10
N GLU A 57 8.35 8.54 -4.47
CA GLU A 57 7.53 9.28 -3.50
C GLU A 57 6.59 8.35 -2.72
N ILE A 58 5.91 7.43 -3.41
CA ILE A 58 5.05 6.43 -2.78
C ILE A 58 5.86 5.52 -1.86
N GLN A 59 7.03 5.06 -2.29
CA GLN A 59 7.90 4.22 -1.48
C GLN A 59 8.28 4.91 -0.17
N LYS A 60 8.67 6.19 -0.22
CA LYS A 60 8.96 6.97 1.00
C LYS A 60 7.74 7.07 1.92
N LEU A 61 6.55 7.29 1.37
CA LEU A 61 5.31 7.32 2.16
C LEU A 61 5.01 5.95 2.79
N VAL A 62 5.24 4.85 2.07
CA VAL A 62 5.08 3.48 2.60
C VAL A 62 6.08 3.23 3.74
N GLU A 63 7.33 3.67 3.59
CA GLU A 63 8.38 3.56 4.61
C GLU A 63 8.04 4.40 5.86
N GLU A 64 7.65 5.67 5.66
CA GLU A 64 7.25 6.60 6.72
C GLU A 64 6.05 6.08 7.53
N HIS A 65 5.08 5.46 6.86
CA HIS A 65 3.85 4.95 7.47
C HIS A 65 3.85 3.42 7.70
N LYS A 66 5.01 2.76 7.62
CA LYS A 66 5.14 1.29 7.72
C LYS A 66 4.41 0.73 8.93
N ASN A 67 4.63 1.31 10.11
CA ASN A 67 4.06 0.82 11.37
C ASN A 67 2.53 0.91 11.40
N GLU A 68 1.97 1.97 10.82
CA GLU A 68 0.52 2.17 10.71
C GLU A 68 -0.10 1.18 9.73
N ILE A 69 0.55 0.96 8.58
CA ILE A 69 0.13 -0.04 7.59
C ILE A 69 0.14 -1.44 8.23
N ILE A 70 1.20 -1.82 8.95
CA ILE A 70 1.27 -3.12 9.66
C ILE A 70 0.13 -3.27 10.67
N LYS A 71 -0.12 -2.22 11.47
CA LYS A 71 -1.17 -2.22 12.50
C LYS A 71 -2.55 -2.41 11.86
N GLU A 72 -2.86 -1.66 10.81
CA GLU A 72 -4.15 -1.76 10.14
C GLU A 72 -4.28 -3.06 9.35
N TRP A 73 -3.19 -3.60 8.77
CA TRP A 73 -3.20 -4.92 8.14
C TRP A 73 -3.60 -6.00 9.15
N LYS A 74 -2.91 -6.03 10.30
CA LYS A 74 -3.24 -6.98 11.37
C LYS A 74 -4.68 -6.83 11.81
N LYS A 75 -5.17 -5.61 12.05
CA LYS A 75 -6.56 -5.38 12.42
C LYS A 75 -7.55 -5.85 11.35
N TYR A 76 -7.26 -5.61 10.09
CA TYR A 76 -8.13 -5.94 8.96
C TYR A 76 -8.23 -7.46 8.73
N PHE A 77 -7.13 -8.19 8.84
CA PHE A 77 -7.06 -9.63 8.59
C PHE A 77 -7.13 -10.51 9.87
N SER A 78 -7.04 -9.95 11.08
CA SER A 78 -7.20 -10.74 12.33
C SER A 78 -8.67 -10.93 12.74
N ILE A 79 -9.62 -10.28 12.05
CA ILE A 79 -11.06 -10.36 12.33
C ILE A 79 -11.79 -11.17 11.22
N SER A 80 -11.07 -11.71 10.23
CA SER A 80 -11.63 -12.59 9.20
C SER A 80 -11.48 -14.06 9.53
#